data_AF-M8BXR2-F1
#
_entry.id   AF-M8BXR2-F1
#
_cell.length_a   1.000
_cell.length_b   1.000
_cell.length_c   1.000
_cell.angle_alpha   90.00
_cell.angle_beta   90.00
_cell.angle_gamma   90.00
#
_symmetry.space_group_name_H-M   'P 1'
#
loop_
_entity.id
_entity.type
_entity.pdbx_description
1 polymer ?
#
loop_
_entity_poly.entity_id
_entity_poly.type
_entity_poly.pdbx_seq_one_letter_code
_entity_poly.pdbx_strand_id
1 'polypeptide(L)'
;MKKVAEGPLGTGKAFVCLSLLMLLVLSSEKLESYGCIKRKSGKWLNDTCFIPGTCNAPCRDEGFDSGHCKNLWTCICYKNCTGLSL
;
A
#
# COMPACT_ATOMS: atom_id res chain seq x y z
N MET A 1 22.45 58.29 6.52
CA MET A 1 21.15 57.57 6.37
C MET A 1 21.43 56.15 5.93
N LYS A 2 20.98 55.13 6.69
CA LYS A 2 20.74 53.76 6.20
C LYS A 2 19.66 53.14 7.10
N LYS A 3 18.44 53.07 6.57
CA LYS A 3 17.30 52.38 7.20
C LYS A 3 17.58 50.88 7.04
N VAL A 4 17.84 50.18 8.13
CA VAL A 4 17.83 48.71 8.14
C VAL A 4 16.36 48.31 8.15
N ALA A 5 15.90 47.77 7.03
CA ALA A 5 14.55 47.26 6.89
C ALA A 5 14.37 46.05 7.82
N GLU A 6 13.40 46.13 8.71
CA GLU A 6 12.88 45.00 9.45
C GLU A 6 12.19 44.07 8.44
N GLY A 7 12.83 42.95 8.12
CA GLY A 7 12.26 41.92 7.25
C GLY A 7 11.04 41.27 7.92
N PRO A 8 10.01 40.89 7.14
CA PRO A 8 8.75 40.43 7.70
C PRO A 8 8.94 39.10 8.45
N LEU A 9 8.69 39.18 9.76
CA LEU A 9 8.59 38.09 10.72
C LEU A 9 7.29 37.28 10.49
N GLY A 10 7.10 36.75 9.28
CA GLY A 10 5.87 36.03 8.87
C GLY A 10 6.12 34.69 8.20
N THR A 11 7.38 34.34 7.95
CA THR A 11 7.74 33.22 7.06
C THR A 11 7.86 31.89 7.82
N GLY A 12 8.14 31.90 9.13
CA GLY A 12 8.40 30.68 9.90
C GLY A 12 7.18 29.76 10.04
N LYS A 13 5.98 30.32 10.26
CA LYS A 13 4.75 29.52 10.45
C LYS A 13 4.30 28.83 9.16
N ALA A 14 4.40 29.51 8.02
CA ALA A 14 4.06 28.94 6.72
C ALA A 14 5.01 27.80 6.36
N PHE A 15 6.31 27.98 6.58
CA PHE A 15 7.31 26.93 6.33
C PHE A 15 7.07 25.68 7.17
N VAL A 16 6.73 25.82 8.46
CA VAL A 16 6.39 24.68 9.32
C VAL A 16 5.15 23.93 8.82
N CYS A 17 4.09 24.65 8.42
CA CYS A 17 2.89 24.02 7.85
C CYS A 17 3.18 23.28 6.54
N LEU A 18 3.98 23.88 5.65
CA LEU A 18 4.42 23.23 4.42
C LEU A 18 5.24 21.96 4.71
N SER A 19 6.14 21.99 5.70
CA SER A 19 6.91 20.80 6.11
C SER A 19 6.03 19.67 6.66
N LEU A 20 5.04 19.99 7.49
CA LEU A 20 4.07 19.02 8.02
C LEU A 20 3.23 18.37 6.91
N LEU A 21 2.78 19.15 5.93
CA LEU A 21 2.02 18.64 4.79
C LEU A 21 2.87 17.68 3.93
N MET A 22 4.12 18.02 3.66
CA MET A 22 5.02 17.15 2.88
C MET A 22 5.31 15.82 3.60
N LEU A 23 5.45 15.82 4.93
CA LEU A 23 5.60 14.60 5.73
C LEU A 23 4.34 13.72 5.71
N LEU A 24 3.16 14.33 5.72
CA LEU A 24 1.87 13.62 5.59
C LEU A 24 1.72 12.98 4.20
N VAL A 25 2.12 13.67 3.13
CA VAL A 25 2.10 13.11 1.76
C VAL A 25 3.06 11.93 1.63
N LEU A 26 4.26 12.02 2.23
CA LEU A 26 5.24 10.92 2.24
C LEU A 26 4.77 9.71 3.05
N SER A 27 3.91 9.92 4.06
CA SER A 27 3.32 8.84 4.87
C SER A 27 2.06 8.22 4.24
N SER A 28 1.63 8.70 3.07
CA SER A 28 0.59 8.04 2.28
C SER A 28 1.19 6.82 1.59
N GLU A 29 1.57 5.84 2.41
CA GLU A 29 1.92 4.51 1.94
C GLU A 29 0.68 3.97 1.22
N LYS A 30 0.92 3.46 0.01
CA LYS A 30 -0.06 2.80 -0.83
C LYS A 30 -0.76 1.73 0.02
N LEU A 31 -1.94 2.04 0.54
CA LEU A 31 -2.82 1.05 1.13
C LEU A 31 -3.31 0.17 -0.03
N GLU A 32 -2.43 -0.68 -0.53
CA GLU A 32 -2.85 -1.79 -1.35
C GLU A 32 -3.73 -2.63 -0.42
N SER A 33 -5.04 -2.44 -0.54
CA SER A 33 -6.07 -3.17 0.19
C SER A 33 -6.13 -4.60 -0.33
N TYR A 34 -4.99 -5.29 -0.27
CA TYR A 34 -4.95 -6.73 -0.33
C TYR A 34 -5.67 -7.22 0.93
N GLY A 35 -6.66 -8.09 0.77
CA GLY A 35 -7.60 -8.48 1.84
C GLY A 35 -6.91 -8.83 3.17
N CYS A 36 -7.62 -8.66 4.29
CA CYS A 36 -6.99 -8.66 5.62
C CYS A 36 -6.36 -10.00 6.03
N ILE A 37 -6.75 -11.10 5.40
CA ILE A 37 -6.10 -12.40 5.57
C ILE A 37 -5.27 -12.68 4.32
N LYS A 38 -3.98 -12.99 4.51
CA LYS A 38 -3.08 -13.41 3.45
C LYS A 38 -2.36 -14.71 3.80
N ARG A 39 -2.21 -15.61 2.82
CA ARG A 39 -1.51 -16.89 2.99
C ARG A 39 -0.79 -17.26 1.69
N LYS A 40 0.38 -17.92 1.79
CA LYS A 40 0.95 -18.62 0.64
C LYS A 40 -0.01 -19.73 0.20
N SER A 41 -0.26 -19.82 -1.10
CA SER A 41 -1.07 -20.89 -1.68
C SER A 41 -0.44 -22.26 -1.39
N GLY A 42 -1.25 -23.19 -0.88
CA GLY A 42 -0.86 -24.59 -0.72
C GLY A 42 -1.02 -25.43 -1.99
N LYS A 43 -1.86 -24.96 -2.93
CA LYS A 43 -2.13 -25.64 -4.21
C LYS A 43 -1.31 -25.09 -5.38
N TRP A 44 -0.58 -23.99 -5.19
CA TRP A 44 0.32 -23.43 -6.20
C TRP A 44 1.60 -24.27 -6.29
N LEU A 45 1.60 -25.20 -7.26
CA LEU A 45 2.75 -26.04 -7.60
C LEU A 45 3.52 -25.52 -8.83
N ASN A 46 3.02 -24.48 -9.49
CA ASN A 46 3.66 -23.91 -10.66
C ASN A 46 4.88 -23.09 -10.25
N ASP A 47 5.94 -23.22 -11.02
CA ASP A 47 7.14 -22.43 -10.78
C ASP A 47 6.87 -20.95 -11.13
N THR A 48 6.29 -20.63 -12.28
CA THR A 48 6.22 -19.23 -12.72
C THR A 48 4.93 -18.51 -12.27
N CYS A 49 5.08 -17.54 -11.38
CA CYS A 49 4.05 -16.57 -10.99
C CYS A 49 4.54 -15.17 -11.35
N PHE A 50 4.36 -14.76 -12.60
CA PHE A 50 4.68 -13.40 -13.06
C PHE A 50 3.46 -12.67 -13.63
N ILE A 51 2.56 -13.42 -14.27
CA ILE A 51 1.34 -12.85 -14.86
C ILE A 51 0.34 -12.59 -13.73
N PRO A 52 -0.13 -11.33 -13.56
CA PRO A 52 -1.12 -11.00 -12.55
C PRO A 52 -2.38 -11.86 -12.70
N GLY A 53 -2.86 -12.40 -11.59
CA GLY A 53 -4.10 -13.18 -11.56
C GLY A 53 -3.99 -14.63 -12.04
N THR A 54 -2.85 -15.10 -12.55
CA THR A 54 -2.65 -16.52 -12.90
C THR A 54 -2.88 -17.43 -11.71
N CYS A 55 -2.53 -16.96 -10.51
CA CYS A 55 -2.73 -17.73 -9.28
C CYS A 55 -4.06 -17.48 -8.56
N ASN A 56 -5.00 -16.75 -9.19
CA ASN A 56 -6.35 -16.57 -8.66
C ASN A 56 -7.12 -17.89 -8.54
N ALA A 57 -7.07 -18.72 -9.57
CA ALA A 57 -7.80 -20.00 -9.60
C ALA A 57 -7.45 -20.92 -8.42
N PRO A 58 -6.17 -21.24 -8.16
CA PRO A 58 -5.81 -22.06 -7.00
C PRO A 58 -6.14 -21.38 -5.67
N CYS A 59 -5.99 -20.05 -5.55
CA CYS A 59 -6.40 -19.34 -4.33
C CYS A 59 -7.91 -19.43 -4.06
N ARG A 60 -8.74 -19.35 -5.11
CA ARG A 60 -10.19 -19.55 -5.00
C ARG A 60 -10.55 -20.97 -4.58
N ASP A 61 -9.82 -21.96 -5.09
CA ASP A 61 -9.96 -23.37 -4.71
C ASP A 61 -9.49 -23.66 -3.26
N GLU A 62 -8.75 -22.72 -2.65
CA GLU A 62 -8.37 -22.71 -1.23
C GLU A 62 -9.31 -21.86 -0.35
N GLY A 63 -10.35 -21.25 -0.92
CA GLY A 63 -11.33 -20.44 -0.19
C GLY A 63 -10.92 -18.98 0.07
N PHE A 64 -10.00 -18.46 -0.74
CA PHE A 64 -9.60 -17.04 -0.78
C PHE A 64 -10.28 -16.32 -1.96
N ASP A 65 -10.33 -14.99 -1.93
CA ASP A 65 -11.02 -14.18 -2.94
C ASP A 65 -10.13 -13.88 -4.16
N SER A 66 -8.84 -13.63 -3.91
CA SER A 66 -7.85 -13.32 -4.94
C SER A 66 -6.48 -13.93 -4.65
N GLY A 67 -5.63 -13.98 -5.68
CA GLY A 67 -4.25 -14.41 -5.62
C GLY A 67 -3.35 -13.43 -6.36
N HIS A 68 -2.27 -13.00 -5.71
CA HIS A 68 -1.25 -12.16 -6.34
C HIS A 68 0.10 -12.84 -6.29
N CYS A 69 0.83 -12.70 -7.39
CA CYS A 69 2.21 -13.14 -7.47
C CYS A 69 3.09 -12.19 -6.66
N LYS A 70 3.75 -12.75 -5.65
CA LYS A 70 4.84 -12.11 -4.92
C LYS A 70 6.14 -12.73 -5.41
N ASN A 71 7.04 -11.91 -5.93
CA ASN A 71 8.21 -12.38 -6.68
C ASN A 71 7.79 -13.20 -7.92
N LEU A 72 8.75 -13.66 -8.73
CA LEU A 72 8.50 -14.40 -9.97
C LEU A 72 7.87 -15.80 -9.78
N TRP A 73 7.68 -16.26 -8.54
CA TRP A 73 7.35 -17.67 -8.25
C TRP A 73 6.32 -17.89 -7.14
N THR A 74 6.14 -16.94 -6.21
CA THR A 74 5.29 -17.20 -5.04
C THR A 74 3.89 -16.68 -5.27
N CYS A 75 2.89 -17.55 -5.21
CA CYS A 75 1.51 -17.08 -5.10
C CYS A 75 1.11 -16.80 -3.64
N ILE A 76 0.59 -15.60 -3.40
CA ILE A 76 -0.02 -15.20 -2.13
C ILE A 76 -1.52 -15.03 -2.37
N CYS A 77 -2.33 -15.77 -1.62
CA CYS A 77 -3.78 -15.66 -1.61
C CYS A 77 -4.23 -14.63 -0.59
N TYR A 78 -5.30 -13.91 -0.92
CA TYR A 78 -5.89 -12.86 -0.09
C TYR A 78 -7.38 -13.06 0.05
N LYS A 79 -7.87 -12.84 1.26
CA LYS A 79 -9.29 -12.90 1.59
C LYS A 79 -9.77 -11.53 2.02
N ASN A 80 -10.79 -11.03 1.35
CA ASN A 80 -11.47 -9.81 1.71
C ASN A 80 -12.17 -9.99 3.06
N CYS A 81 -12.08 -8.96 3.88
CA CYS A 81 -12.63 -8.97 5.23
C CYS A 81 -13.92 -8.17 5.36
N THR A 82 -14.47 -7.77 4.21
CA THR A 82 -15.80 -7.16 4.09
C THR A 82 -16.93 -8.13 4.42
N GLY A 83 -16.64 -9.42 4.64
CA GLY A 83 -17.58 -10.42 5.17
C GLY A 83 -17.64 -10.52 6.70
N LEU A 84 -16.98 -9.63 7.45
CA LEU A 84 -17.09 -9.51 8.92
C LEU A 84 -18.06 -8.38 9.34
N SER A 85 -19.01 -8.05 8.48
CA SER A 85 -20.18 -7.25 8.85
C SER A 85 -21.38 -8.17 9.01
N LEU A 86 -21.85 -8.28 10.27
CA LEU A 86 -22.99 -9.02 10.83
C LEU A 86 -22.75 -10.49 11.21
#